data_AF-A0A846ZK28-F1
#
_entry.id   AF-A0A846ZK28-F1
#
_cell.length_a   1.000
_cell.length_b   1.000
_cell.length_c   1.000
_cell.angle_alpha   90.00
_cell.angle_beta   90.00
_cell.angle_gamma   90.00
#
_symmetry.space_group_name_H-M   'P 1'
#
loop_
_entity.id
_entity.type
_entity.pdbx_description
1 polymer ?
#
loop_
_entity_poly.entity_id
_entity_poly.type
_entity_poly.pdbx_seq_one_letter_code
_entity_poly.pdbx_strand_id
1 'polypeptide(L)'
;MTSRHERLRALGVTPYRLRSSRDAAAAPESALVAAEPVAVGTAATNSSNAVVPCVLLLPSACSPRTLDLIGRCMHAFGADFARAPRLAVGESGTLDTPPVARAYLAFGDAQARALGHVLDAEVMRAAEIVLLDAPDALHAGGAKQRLWQALKALRRRLRMY
;
A
#
# COMPACT_ATOMS: atom_id res chain seq x y z
N MET A 1 -2.68 -14.99 8.87
CA MET A 1 -2.52 -14.71 7.42
C MET A 1 -3.84 -14.16 6.89
N THR A 2 -3.88 -12.90 6.42
CA THR A 2 -5.10 -12.25 5.94
C THR A 2 -5.65 -12.92 4.67
N SER A 3 -6.94 -13.24 4.62
CA SER A 3 -7.58 -13.93 3.48
C SER A 3 -7.70 -13.01 2.25
N ARG A 4 -7.93 -13.57 1.05
CA ARG A 4 -8.16 -12.75 -0.17
C ARG A 4 -9.35 -11.81 -0.01
N HIS A 5 -10.43 -12.28 0.63
CA HIS A 5 -11.64 -11.49 0.83
C HIS A 5 -11.40 -10.29 1.76
N GLU A 6 -10.69 -10.49 2.86
CA GLU A 6 -10.31 -9.41 3.80
C GLU A 6 -9.55 -8.29 3.10
N ARG A 7 -8.60 -8.61 2.21
CA ARG A 7 -7.86 -7.57 1.50
C ARG A 7 -8.70 -6.77 0.50
N LEU A 8 -9.64 -7.43 -0.19
CA LEU A 8 -10.55 -6.75 -1.09
C LEU A 8 -11.50 -5.84 -0.31
N ARG A 9 -12.00 -6.31 0.84
CA ARG A 9 -12.79 -5.49 1.76
C ARG A 9 -12.03 -4.27 2.26
N ALA A 10 -10.74 -4.38 2.55
CA ALA A 10 -9.90 -3.25 2.96
C ALA A 10 -9.79 -2.14 1.89
N LEU A 11 -9.85 -2.51 0.60
CA LEU A 11 -9.94 -1.55 -0.52
C LEU A 11 -11.34 -0.92 -0.68
N GLY A 12 -12.33 -1.40 0.06
CA GLY A 12 -13.74 -1.08 -0.17
C GLY A 12 -14.31 -1.79 -1.41
N VAL A 13 -13.67 -2.87 -1.86
CA VAL A 13 -14.21 -3.75 -2.91
C VAL A 13 -15.04 -4.84 -2.23
N THR A 14 -16.32 -4.94 -2.59
CA THR A 14 -17.19 -6.03 -2.14
C THR A 14 -17.15 -7.16 -3.18
N PRO A 15 -16.42 -8.26 -2.94
CA PRO A 15 -16.38 -9.36 -3.88
C PRO A 15 -17.74 -10.08 -3.90
N TYR A 16 -18.37 -10.17 -5.07
CA TYR A 16 -19.52 -11.04 -5.28
C TYR A 16 -19.02 -12.48 -5.42
N ARG A 17 -19.41 -13.38 -4.51
CA ARG A 17 -19.18 -14.82 -4.71
C ARG A 17 -20.22 -15.34 -5.67
N LEU A 18 -19.77 -16.05 -6.71
CA LEU A 18 -20.65 -16.87 -7.51
C LEU A 18 -21.24 -17.93 -6.56
N ARG A 19 -22.57 -18.01 -6.45
CA ARG A 19 -23.22 -19.10 -5.72
C ARG A 19 -22.92 -20.39 -6.48
N SER A 20 -21.98 -21.20 -5.99
CA SER A 20 -21.88 -22.59 -6.43
C SER A 20 -23.15 -23.31 -6.00
N SER A 21 -23.71 -24.19 -6.83
CA SER A 21 -24.93 -24.96 -6.51
C SER A 21 -24.81 -25.78 -5.20
N ARG A 22 -23.59 -25.98 -4.70
CA ARG A 22 -23.28 -26.60 -3.40
C ARG A 22 -23.46 -25.67 -2.19
N ASP A 23 -23.44 -24.36 -2.38
CA ASP A 23 -23.55 -23.33 -1.33
C ASP A 23 -25.00 -22.87 -1.09
N ALA A 24 -25.98 -23.43 -1.84
CA ALA A 24 -27.40 -23.10 -1.66
C ALA A 24 -28.01 -23.65 -0.36
N ALA A 25 -27.25 -24.45 0.41
CA ALA A 25 -27.71 -25.10 1.65
C ALA A 25 -27.06 -24.56 2.93
N ALA A 26 -26.35 -23.42 2.88
CA ALA A 26 -25.73 -22.85 4.08
C ALA A 26 -25.92 -21.32 4.17
N ALA A 27 -27.07 -20.90 4.71
CA ALA A 27 -27.10 -19.79 5.67
C ALA A 27 -26.70 -20.38 7.04
N PRO A 28 -26.20 -19.62 8.04
CA PRO A 28 -26.38 -18.19 8.32
C PRO A 28 -24.98 -17.49 8.49
N GLU A 29 -24.74 -16.30 9.03
CA GLU A 29 -25.34 -15.54 10.13
C GLU A 29 -24.67 -14.16 10.20
N SER A 30 -25.42 -13.12 10.54
CA SER A 30 -24.87 -11.83 10.96
C SER A 30 -24.06 -12.00 12.25
N ALA A 31 -22.87 -11.40 12.31
CA ALA A 31 -22.21 -11.10 13.57
C ALA A 31 -21.58 -9.70 13.49
N LEU A 32 -22.28 -8.73 14.09
CA LEU A 32 -21.71 -7.51 14.65
C LEU A 32 -21.06 -7.85 16.00
N VAL A 33 -19.79 -7.47 16.22
CA VAL A 33 -19.16 -7.13 17.53
C VAL A 33 -17.90 -6.28 17.21
N ALA A 34 -17.90 -4.95 17.41
CA ALA A 34 -17.47 -4.15 18.59
C ALA A 34 -15.98 -4.28 18.95
N ALA A 35 -15.15 -3.25 18.65
CA ALA A 35 -14.51 -2.29 19.59
C ALA A 35 -13.10 -2.78 20.03
N GLU A 36 -11.99 -2.04 20.10
CA GLU A 36 -11.63 -0.72 20.68
C GLU A 36 -10.17 -0.34 20.21
N PRO A 37 -9.62 0.86 20.53
CA PRO A 37 -8.47 1.50 19.85
C PRO A 37 -7.09 1.19 20.47
N VAL A 38 -6.04 1.94 20.06
CA VAL A 38 -4.63 1.99 20.57
C VAL A 38 -3.62 1.22 19.68
N ALA A 39 -2.45 1.73 19.24
CA ALA A 39 -1.64 2.88 19.61
C ALA A 39 -1.01 3.55 18.36
N VAL A 40 -0.87 4.87 18.42
CA VAL A 40 0.11 5.62 17.63
C VAL A 40 1.50 5.21 18.10
N GLY A 41 2.13 4.31 17.35
CA GLY A 41 3.52 3.94 17.52
C GLY A 41 4.38 4.71 16.53
N THR A 42 4.82 5.90 16.92
CA THR A 42 5.90 6.64 16.25
C THR A 42 7.20 5.87 16.47
N ALA A 43 7.44 4.83 15.66
CA ALA A 43 8.72 4.14 15.66
C ALA A 43 9.60 4.78 14.57
N ALA A 44 10.17 5.93 14.91
CA ALA A 44 11.49 6.26 14.42
C ALA A 44 12.42 5.15 14.92
N THR A 45 12.93 4.34 14.01
CA THR A 45 14.10 3.50 14.31
C THR A 45 15.04 3.64 13.14
N ASN A 46 16.00 4.52 13.37
CA ASN A 46 17.20 4.68 12.57
C ASN A 46 17.95 3.34 12.64
N SER A 47 17.68 2.44 11.68
CA SER A 47 18.55 1.31 11.39
C SER A 47 19.23 1.62 10.07
N SER A 48 20.28 2.41 10.17
CA SER A 48 21.14 2.86 9.08
C SER A 48 21.99 1.69 8.54
N ASN A 49 21.33 0.64 8.01
CA ASN A 49 21.83 -0.27 6.97
C ASN A 49 20.84 -1.38 6.57
N ALA A 50 19.63 -1.42 7.15
CA ALA A 50 18.67 -2.47 6.84
C ALA A 50 17.89 -2.10 5.57
N VAL A 51 18.07 -2.89 4.50
CA VAL A 51 17.27 -2.73 3.27
C VAL A 51 15.81 -3.01 3.60
N VAL A 52 14.96 -2.00 3.43
CA VAL A 52 13.52 -2.10 3.72
C VAL A 52 12.82 -2.81 2.56
N PRO A 53 11.82 -3.68 2.80
CA PRO A 53 11.14 -4.39 1.71
C PRO A 53 10.40 -3.45 0.75
N CYS A 54 9.75 -2.40 1.25
CA CYS A 54 9.13 -1.39 0.41
C CYS A 54 8.97 -0.03 1.10
N VAL A 55 8.90 1.03 0.31
CA VAL A 55 8.67 2.42 0.74
C VAL A 55 7.52 3.02 -0.08
N LEU A 56 6.65 3.79 0.56
CA LEU A 56 5.54 4.50 -0.08
C LEU A 56 5.86 5.99 -0.20
N LEU A 57 5.69 6.55 -1.39
CA LEU A 57 5.77 7.99 -1.64
C LEU A 57 4.37 8.56 -1.88
N LEU A 58 3.96 9.46 -1.00
CA LEU A 58 2.64 10.08 -0.99
C LEU A 58 2.78 11.59 -1.17
N PRO A 59 1.85 12.28 -1.84
CA PRO A 59 1.79 13.74 -1.75
C PRO A 59 1.49 14.17 -0.31
N SER A 60 2.10 15.26 0.10
CA SER A 60 1.87 15.91 1.40
C SER A 60 0.41 16.30 1.65
N ALA A 61 -0.34 16.66 0.60
CA ALA A 61 -1.74 17.09 0.67
C ALA A 61 -2.78 15.94 0.66
N CYS A 62 -2.41 14.71 1.05
CA CYS A 62 -3.37 13.59 1.07
C CYS A 62 -4.48 13.79 2.11
N SER A 63 -5.74 13.59 1.71
CA SER A 63 -6.85 13.59 2.67
C SER A 63 -6.72 12.46 3.70
N PRO A 64 -7.18 12.64 4.97
CA PRO A 64 -7.13 11.59 5.99
C PRO A 64 -7.84 10.30 5.56
N ARG A 65 -8.98 10.43 4.87
CA ARG A 65 -9.75 9.29 4.33
C ARG A 65 -8.93 8.48 3.32
N THR A 66 -8.14 9.15 2.49
CA THR A 66 -7.24 8.49 1.53
C THR A 66 -6.14 7.73 2.25
N LEU A 67 -5.52 8.35 3.27
CA LEU A 67 -4.47 7.74 4.08
C LEU A 67 -4.97 6.50 4.83
N ASP A 68 -6.20 6.54 5.34
CA ASP A 68 -6.84 5.40 6.02
C ASP A 68 -7.12 4.24 5.05
N LEU A 69 -7.55 4.55 3.82
CA LEU A 69 -7.75 3.53 2.80
C LEU A 69 -6.41 2.87 2.45
N ILE A 70 -5.39 3.67 2.13
CA ILE A 70 -4.05 3.16 1.79
C ILE A 70 -3.49 2.34 2.95
N GLY A 71 -3.60 2.84 4.19
CA GLY A 71 -3.16 2.15 5.39
C GLY A 71 -3.83 0.78 5.56
N ARG A 72 -5.16 0.72 5.46
CA ARG A 72 -5.90 -0.55 5.53
C ARG A 72 -5.49 -1.52 4.41
N CYS A 73 -5.28 -1.02 3.20
CA CYS A 73 -4.78 -1.84 2.10
C CYS A 73 -3.42 -2.43 2.43
N MET A 74 -2.44 -1.61 2.82
CA MET A 74 -1.10 -2.08 3.15
C MET A 74 -1.13 -3.13 4.26
N HIS A 75 -1.88 -2.88 5.34
CA HIS A 75 -2.07 -3.84 6.42
C HIS A 75 -2.62 -5.19 5.94
N ALA A 76 -3.58 -5.17 5.02
CA ALA A 76 -4.18 -6.40 4.53
C ALA A 76 -3.21 -7.21 3.65
N PHE A 77 -2.26 -6.55 2.98
CA PHE A 77 -1.29 -7.21 2.10
C PHE A 77 -0.17 -7.95 2.84
N GLY A 78 0.16 -7.57 4.07
CA GLY A 78 1.09 -8.27 4.94
C GLY A 78 2.00 -7.33 5.74
N ALA A 79 2.84 -7.90 6.61
CA ALA A 79 3.73 -7.13 7.50
C ALA A 79 4.72 -6.24 6.74
N ASP A 80 5.25 -6.72 5.61
CA ASP A 80 6.23 -5.99 4.79
C ASP A 80 5.67 -4.67 4.26
N PHE A 81 4.39 -4.67 3.86
CA PHE A 81 3.68 -3.48 3.41
C PHE A 81 3.16 -2.64 4.58
N ALA A 82 2.70 -3.28 5.64
CA ALA A 82 2.17 -2.60 6.83
C ALA A 82 3.20 -1.73 7.54
N ARG A 83 4.46 -2.19 7.57
CA ARG A 83 5.60 -1.52 8.23
C ARG A 83 6.41 -0.64 7.28
N ALA A 84 5.99 -0.53 6.03
CA ALA A 84 6.67 0.26 5.03
C ALA A 84 6.73 1.74 5.42
N PRO A 85 7.91 2.38 5.37
CA PRO A 85 8.06 3.81 5.57
C PRO A 85 7.20 4.58 4.58
N ARG A 86 6.61 5.68 5.07
CA ARG A 86 5.79 6.59 4.26
C ARG A 86 6.52 7.92 4.20
N LEU A 87 6.85 8.34 2.98
CA LEU A 87 7.51 9.61 2.72
C LEU A 87 6.52 10.55 2.05
N ALA A 88 6.41 11.76 2.59
CA ALA A 88 5.62 12.82 1.99
C ALA A 88 6.49 13.59 0.99
N VAL A 89 5.98 13.78 -0.22
CA VAL A 89 6.57 14.66 -1.23
C VAL A 89 5.89 16.02 -1.10
N GLY A 90 6.71 17.06 -0.91
CA GLY A 90 6.24 18.44 -0.85
C GLY A 90 5.63 18.90 -2.18
N GLU A 91 4.85 19.98 -2.16
CA GLU A 91 4.24 20.55 -3.39
C GLU A 91 5.28 21.01 -4.41
N SER A 92 6.47 21.40 -3.94
CA SER A 92 7.65 21.72 -4.75
C SER A 92 8.35 20.50 -5.37
N GLY A 93 7.85 19.28 -5.12
CA GLY A 93 8.49 18.04 -5.56
C GLY A 93 9.74 17.67 -4.74
N THR A 94 9.96 18.30 -3.60
CA THR A 94 11.07 17.98 -2.71
C THR A 94 10.75 16.74 -1.88
N LEU A 95 11.75 15.86 -1.79
CA LEU A 95 11.69 14.61 -1.06
C LEU A 95 12.99 14.46 -0.26
N ASP A 96 12.88 14.17 1.04
CA ASP A 96 14.04 13.83 1.87
C ASP A 96 14.68 12.52 1.39
N THR A 97 15.97 12.34 1.65
CA THR A 97 16.71 11.13 1.24
C THR A 97 15.96 9.85 1.64
N PRO A 98 15.44 9.07 0.67
CA PRO A 98 14.66 7.89 0.99
C PRO A 98 15.59 6.77 1.50
N PRO A 99 15.12 5.92 2.42
CA PRO A 99 15.89 4.76 2.85
C PRO A 99 15.99 3.76 1.69
N VAL A 100 17.12 3.04 1.61
CA VAL A 100 17.34 2.02 0.58
C VAL A 100 16.30 0.90 0.73
N ALA A 101 15.49 0.72 -0.31
CA ALA A 101 14.43 -0.28 -0.34
C ALA A 101 14.47 -1.16 -1.58
N ARG A 102 13.94 -2.38 -1.46
CA ARG A 102 13.77 -3.31 -2.60
C ARG A 102 12.71 -2.82 -3.58
N ALA A 103 11.73 -2.05 -3.11
CA ALA A 103 10.68 -1.50 -3.94
C ALA A 103 10.20 -0.12 -3.47
N TYR A 104 9.90 0.77 -4.43
CA TYR A 104 9.32 2.09 -4.20
C TYR A 104 7.96 2.19 -4.87
N LEU A 105 6.94 2.58 -4.11
CA LEU A 105 5.56 2.77 -4.57
C LEU A 105 5.29 4.27 -4.68
N ALA A 106 5.29 4.81 -5.90
CA ALA A 106 5.05 6.23 -6.14
C ALA A 106 3.59 6.48 -6.51
N PHE A 107 2.86 7.21 -5.64
CA PHE A 107 1.45 7.55 -5.87
C PHE A 107 1.32 8.84 -6.69
N GLY A 108 1.49 8.71 -8.01
CA GLY A 108 1.44 9.80 -8.98
C GLY A 108 2.79 10.14 -9.62
N ASP A 109 2.73 10.84 -10.76
CA ASP A 109 3.91 11.19 -11.55
C ASP A 109 4.86 12.16 -10.83
N ALA A 110 4.31 13.08 -10.04
CA ALA A 110 5.11 14.03 -9.28
C ALA A 110 6.01 13.32 -8.26
N GLN A 111 5.48 12.27 -7.61
CA GLN A 111 6.19 11.45 -6.63
C GLN A 111 7.26 10.59 -7.30
N ALA A 112 6.97 10.02 -8.48
CA ALA A 112 7.95 9.26 -9.25
C ALA A 112 9.10 10.15 -9.73
N ARG A 113 8.79 11.37 -10.18
CA ARG A 113 9.80 12.36 -10.59
C ARG A 113 10.67 12.80 -9.41
N ALA A 114 10.05 13.11 -8.27
CA ALA A 114 10.77 13.47 -7.04
C ALA A 114 11.73 12.35 -6.61
N LEU A 115 11.28 11.08 -6.66
CA LEU A 115 12.13 9.93 -6.38
C LEU A 115 13.33 9.86 -7.33
N GLY A 116 13.11 10.03 -8.64
CA GLY A 116 14.17 9.98 -9.64
C GLY A 116 15.23 11.09 -9.51
N HIS A 117 14.92 12.20 -8.84
CA HIS A 117 15.89 13.27 -8.58
C HIS A 117 16.78 12.99 -7.37
N VAL A 118 16.30 12.22 -6.40
CA VAL A 118 16.98 12.00 -5.11
C VAL A 118 17.69 10.65 -5.05
N LEU A 119 17.21 9.66 -5.82
CA LEU A 119 17.71 8.30 -5.73
C LEU A 119 19.01 8.11 -6.52
N ASP A 120 20.01 7.52 -5.87
CA ASP A 120 21.26 7.13 -6.53
C ASP A 120 21.01 6.15 -7.69
N ALA A 121 21.81 6.28 -8.75
CA ALA A 121 21.64 5.47 -9.96
C ALA A 121 21.79 3.96 -9.71
N GLU A 122 22.62 3.55 -8.76
CA GLU A 122 22.78 2.13 -8.38
C GLU A 122 21.52 1.58 -7.71
N VAL A 123 20.96 2.34 -6.76
CA VAL A 123 19.72 1.95 -6.07
C VAL A 123 18.55 1.96 -7.06
N MET A 124 18.49 2.94 -7.95
CA MET A 124 17.46 3.03 -9.00
C MET A 124 17.49 1.83 -9.96
N ARG A 125 18.68 1.29 -10.27
CA ARG A 125 18.82 0.08 -11.11
C ARG A 125 18.46 -1.21 -10.37
N ALA A 126 18.72 -1.26 -9.06
CA ALA A 126 18.49 -2.45 -8.24
C ALA A 126 17.05 -2.57 -7.71
N ALA A 127 16.36 -1.44 -7.50
CA ALA A 127 15.05 -1.40 -6.88
C ALA A 127 13.90 -1.50 -7.90
N GLU A 128 12.78 -2.09 -7.48
CA GLU A 128 11.54 -2.10 -8.24
C GLU A 128 10.74 -0.81 -8.03
N ILE A 129 10.61 0.03 -9.06
CA ILE A 129 9.84 1.28 -9.00
C ILE A 129 8.46 1.05 -9.62
N VAL A 130 7.41 1.20 -8.81
CA VAL A 130 6.02 1.00 -9.23
C VAL A 130 5.31 2.35 -9.20
N LEU A 131 4.91 2.84 -10.38
CA LEU A 131 4.05 3.99 -10.54
C LEU A 131 2.58 3.58 -10.32
N LEU A 132 1.91 4.29 -9.40
CA LEU A 132 0.51 4.11 -9.06
C LEU A 132 -0.29 5.36 -9.43
N ASP A 133 -1.61 5.17 -9.57
CA ASP A 133 -2.54 6.29 -9.71
C ASP A 133 -2.39 7.27 -8.53
N ALA A 134 -2.63 8.56 -8.80
CA ALA A 134 -2.66 9.60 -7.79
C ALA A 134 -3.65 9.25 -6.66
N PRO A 135 -3.38 9.65 -5.41
CA PRO A 135 -4.16 9.22 -4.25
C PRO A 135 -5.63 9.63 -4.31
N ASP A 136 -5.94 10.78 -4.89
CA ASP A 136 -7.32 11.26 -5.01
C ASP A 136 -8.14 10.39 -5.98
N ALA A 137 -7.48 9.83 -7.01
CA ALA A 137 -8.10 8.93 -7.96
C ALA A 137 -8.53 7.59 -7.34
N LEU A 138 -8.01 7.20 -6.16
CA LEU A 138 -8.43 5.96 -5.47
C LEU A 138 -9.91 5.96 -5.10
N HIS A 139 -10.57 7.12 -5.03
CA HIS A 139 -12.00 7.19 -4.78
C HIS A 139 -12.83 6.88 -6.04
N ALA A 140 -12.23 7.00 -7.23
CA ALA A 140 -12.81 6.57 -8.48
C ALA A 140 -12.67 5.04 -8.67
N GLY A 141 -13.67 4.41 -9.32
CA GLY A 141 -13.82 2.95 -9.31
C GLY A 141 -12.64 2.14 -9.88
N GLY A 142 -11.92 2.67 -10.88
CA GLY A 142 -10.86 1.92 -11.57
C GLY A 142 -9.52 1.87 -10.82
N ALA A 143 -9.16 2.91 -10.08
CA ALA A 143 -7.84 3.05 -9.47
C ALA A 143 -7.59 2.00 -8.36
N LYS A 144 -8.64 1.64 -7.60
CA LYS A 144 -8.55 0.59 -6.56
C LYS A 144 -8.19 -0.77 -7.13
N GLN A 145 -8.73 -1.11 -8.30
CA GLN A 145 -8.43 -2.37 -8.97
C GLN A 145 -6.99 -2.38 -9.50
N ARG A 146 -6.52 -1.27 -10.08
CA ARG A 146 -5.13 -1.14 -10.54
C ARG A 146 -4.15 -1.23 -9.38
N LEU A 147 -4.41 -0.52 -8.28
CA LEU A 147 -3.65 -0.64 -7.04
C LEU A 147 -3.58 -2.09 -6.54
N TRP A 148 -4.72 -2.77 -6.50
CA TRP A 148 -4.79 -4.18 -6.10
C TRP A 148 -3.89 -5.07 -6.97
N GLN A 149 -3.93 -4.90 -8.30
CA GLN A 149 -3.13 -5.71 -9.22
C GLN A 149 -1.64 -5.41 -9.07
N ALA A 150 -1.27 -4.13 -8.92
CA ALA A 150 0.11 -3.71 -8.68
C ALA A 150 0.67 -4.34 -7.39
N LEU A 151 -0.05 -4.21 -6.28
CA LEU A 151 0.36 -4.80 -5.00
C LEU A 151 0.42 -6.33 -5.05
N LYS A 152 -0.51 -6.98 -5.78
CA LYS A 152 -0.48 -8.44 -5.97
C LYS A 152 0.72 -8.89 -6.82
N ALA A 153 1.12 -8.12 -7.82
CA ALA A 153 2.33 -8.38 -8.60
C ALA A 153 3.58 -8.19 -7.74
N LEU A 154 3.68 -7.04 -7.05
CA LEU A 154 4.82 -6.71 -6.20
C LEU A 154 5.02 -7.72 -5.07
N ARG A 155 3.95 -8.13 -4.38
CA ARG A 155 4.02 -9.16 -3.33
C ARG A 155 4.59 -10.49 -3.83
N ARG A 156 4.33 -10.87 -5.09
CA ARG A 156 4.90 -12.09 -5.68
C ARG A 156 6.41 -11.95 -5.88
N ARG A 157 6.86 -10.77 -6.33
CA ARG A 157 8.28 -10.45 -6.55
C ARG A 157 9.05 -10.37 -5.24
N LEU A 158 8.49 -9.71 -4.23
CA LEU A 158 9.13 -9.60 -2.91
C LEU A 158 9.30 -10.94 -2.21
N ARG A 159 8.43 -11.93 -2.45
CA ARG A 159 8.55 -13.28 -1.89
C ARG A 159 9.59 -14.16 -2.56
N MET A 160 10.12 -13.76 -3.72
CA MET A 160 11.10 -14.54 -4.46
C MET A 160 12.55 -14.29 -4.02
N TYR A 161 12.78 -13.32 -3.13
CA TYR A 161 14.05 -13.17 -2.41
C TYR A 161 13.79 -13.09 -0.92
#